data_AF-A0A2D5IGS4-F1
#
_entry.id   AF-A0A2D5IGS4-F1
#
_cell.length_a   1.000
_cell.length_b   1.000
_cell.length_c   1.000
_cell.angle_alpha   90.00
_cell.angle_beta   90.00
_cell.angle_gamma   90.00
#
_symmetry.space_group_name_H-M   'P 1'
#
loop_
_entity.id
_entity.type
_entity.pdbx_description
1 polymer ?
#
loop_
_entity_poly.entity_id
_entity_poly.type
_entity_poly.pdbx_seq_one_letter_code
_entity_poly.pdbx_strand_id
1 'polypeptide(L)'
;MDYASLDDFFKSGKHHLQKGPIALIFAEDEVELASTILHHSKLGFTKIIIFTKAMPTLPSEFKNNLVSVYVDLFNSPEVSVIINKINILASSQWVYFCYNAEYLFFPFCETRSVAELLNFHSEERREAMLTFVVDLYTKDFTNTAEATSTDNAYLDEAGYFAMARSDP
;
A
#
# COMPACT_ATOMS: atom_id res chain seq x y z
N MET A 1 5.43 8.88 14.53
CA MET A 1 4.72 10.15 14.76
C MET A 1 3.37 9.94 14.15
N ASP A 2 2.35 10.20 14.95
CA ASP A 2 1.00 9.74 14.69
C ASP A 2 0.10 10.97 14.60
N TYR A 3 -0.68 11.07 13.54
CA TYR A 3 -1.56 12.20 13.28
C TYR A 3 -2.99 11.85 13.69
N ALA A 4 -3.59 12.67 14.54
CA ALA A 4 -4.90 12.39 15.11
C ALA A 4 -6.05 12.48 14.09
N SER A 5 -5.82 13.11 12.94
CA SER A 5 -6.77 13.19 11.83
C SER A 5 -6.08 13.46 10.49
N LEU A 6 -6.81 13.26 9.38
CA LEU A 6 -6.37 13.72 8.06
C LEU A 6 -6.03 15.21 8.03
N ASP A 7 -6.83 16.05 8.69
CA ASP A 7 -6.61 17.49 8.71
C ASP A 7 -5.32 17.86 9.44
N ASP A 8 -5.01 17.17 10.53
CA ASP A 8 -3.74 17.33 11.24
C ASP A 8 -2.57 16.91 10.32
N PHE A 9 -2.64 15.72 9.71
CA PHE A 9 -1.62 15.27 8.75
C PHE A 9 -1.40 16.26 7.61
N PHE A 10 -2.46 16.78 7.01
CA PHE A 10 -2.34 17.76 5.93
C PHE A 10 -1.89 19.15 6.40
N LYS A 11 -1.95 19.47 7.68
CA LYS A 11 -1.43 20.75 8.22
C LYS A 11 0.04 20.63 8.60
N SER A 12 0.42 19.58 9.30
CA SER A 12 1.74 19.45 9.96
C SER A 12 2.62 18.34 9.36
N GLY A 13 2.03 17.34 8.73
CA GLY A 13 2.71 16.13 8.24
C GLY A 13 3.20 16.14 6.79
N LYS A 14 3.03 17.24 6.05
CA LYS A 14 3.42 17.35 4.62
C LYS A 14 4.89 17.01 4.34
N HIS A 15 5.77 17.21 5.32
CA HIS A 15 7.19 16.89 5.19
C HIS A 15 7.44 15.38 4.94
N HIS A 16 6.51 14.50 5.34
CA HIS A 16 6.58 13.08 5.00
C HIS A 16 6.39 12.79 3.50
N LEU A 17 5.80 13.74 2.75
CA LEU A 17 5.52 13.60 1.33
C LEU A 17 6.61 14.21 0.43
N GLN A 18 7.67 14.78 1.01
CA GLN A 18 8.69 15.51 0.24
C GLN A 18 9.80 14.63 -0.34
N LYS A 19 9.92 13.38 0.13
CA LYS A 19 10.98 12.46 -0.33
C LYS A 19 10.48 11.01 -0.34
N GLY A 20 10.36 10.45 -1.54
CA GLY A 20 9.93 9.08 -1.77
C GLY A 20 11.07 8.07 -1.92
N PRO A 21 10.74 6.81 -2.28
CA PRO A 21 9.38 6.32 -2.58
C PRO A 21 8.45 6.28 -1.36
N ILE A 22 7.17 6.57 -1.58
CA ILE A 22 6.14 6.65 -0.54
C ILE A 22 5.10 5.55 -0.78
N ALA A 23 4.79 4.76 0.25
CA ALA A 23 3.64 3.87 0.26
C ALA A 23 2.49 4.49 1.08
N LEU A 24 1.28 4.42 0.55
CA LEU A 24 0.03 4.77 1.21
C LEU A 24 -0.76 3.49 1.43
N ILE A 25 -1.07 3.14 2.68
CA ILE A 25 -1.88 1.97 3.01
C ILE A 25 -3.19 2.46 3.60
N PHE A 26 -4.29 2.16 2.92
CA PHE A 26 -5.65 2.51 3.32
C PHE A 26 -6.29 1.32 4.03
N ALA A 27 -6.36 1.39 5.36
CA ALA A 27 -6.93 0.32 6.16
C ALA A 27 -8.41 0.57 6.44
N GLU A 28 -9.28 -0.23 5.84
CA GLU A 28 -10.72 -0.16 6.05
C GLU A 28 -11.12 -0.89 7.35
N ASP A 29 -10.37 -1.93 7.69
CA ASP A 29 -10.49 -2.72 8.92
C ASP A 29 -9.13 -3.24 9.41
N GLU A 30 -9.16 -4.20 10.35
CA GLU A 30 -7.96 -4.79 10.95
C GLU A 30 -7.43 -6.04 10.22
N VAL A 31 -8.17 -6.55 9.23
CA VAL A 31 -7.84 -7.82 8.55
C VAL A 31 -6.52 -7.66 7.81
N GLU A 32 -5.56 -8.54 8.09
CA GLU A 32 -4.23 -8.57 7.46
C GLU A 32 -3.45 -7.23 7.52
N LEU A 33 -3.85 -6.28 8.37
CA LEU A 33 -3.21 -4.96 8.40
C LEU A 33 -1.75 -5.05 8.87
N ALA A 34 -1.49 -5.85 9.91
CA ALA A 34 -0.14 -6.02 10.45
C ALA A 34 0.82 -6.67 9.44
N SER A 35 0.36 -7.72 8.74
CA SER A 35 1.11 -8.41 7.70
C SER A 35 1.32 -7.52 6.48
N THR A 36 0.31 -6.76 6.06
CA THR A 36 0.41 -5.77 4.98
C THR A 36 1.48 -4.73 5.29
N ILE A 37 1.47 -4.15 6.49
CA ILE A 37 2.47 -3.16 6.93
C ILE A 37 3.87 -3.79 6.94
N LEU A 38 4.00 -5.02 7.46
CA LEU A 38 5.27 -5.73 7.53
C LEU A 38 5.85 -6.02 6.15
N HIS A 39 5.02 -6.47 5.22
CA HIS A 39 5.42 -6.71 3.83
C HIS A 39 6.02 -5.45 3.21
N HIS A 40 5.27 -4.35 3.21
CA HIS A 40 5.71 -3.09 2.61
C HIS A 40 6.91 -2.48 3.34
N SER A 41 7.07 -2.68 4.65
CA SER A 41 8.26 -2.23 5.39
C SER A 41 9.55 -2.90 4.88
N LYS A 42 9.46 -4.18 4.49
CA LYS A 42 10.59 -4.96 3.95
C LYS A 42 10.96 -4.52 2.53
N LEU A 43 9.98 -4.06 1.73
CA LEU A 43 10.20 -3.62 0.34
C LEU A 43 11.05 -2.35 0.19
N GLY A 44 11.35 -1.63 1.27
CA GLY A 44 12.31 -0.53 1.25
C GLY A 44 11.75 0.83 0.82
N PHE A 45 10.46 1.09 1.07
CA PHE A 45 9.90 2.44 0.96
C PHE A 45 10.60 3.43 1.90
N THR A 46 10.78 4.67 1.46
CA THR A 46 11.34 5.76 2.29
C THR A 46 10.34 6.16 3.39
N LYS A 47 9.04 6.15 3.06
CA LYS A 47 7.95 6.42 3.99
C LYS A 47 6.78 5.48 3.72
N ILE A 48 6.14 5.03 4.80
CA ILE A 48 4.89 4.27 4.74
C ILE A 48 3.89 5.05 5.59
N ILE A 49 2.79 5.47 4.97
CA ILE A 49 1.73 6.25 5.60
C ILE A 49 0.48 5.38 5.67
N ILE A 50 0.03 5.09 6.89
CA ILE A 50 -1.13 4.25 7.16
C ILE A 50 -2.31 5.14 7.49
N PHE A 51 -3.41 4.99 6.76
CA PHE A 51 -4.70 5.62 7.04
C PHE A 51 -5.59 4.57 7.69
N THR A 52 -5.86 4.69 8.99
CA THR A 52 -6.57 3.63 9.75
C THR A 52 -7.38 4.20 10.91
N LYS A 53 -8.38 3.47 11.40
CA LYS A 53 -9.05 3.76 12.68
C LYS A 53 -8.19 3.42 13.89
N ALA A 54 -7.40 2.36 13.78
CA ALA A 54 -6.59 1.83 14.87
C ALA A 54 -5.35 1.13 14.32
N MET A 55 -4.21 1.34 14.96
CA MET A 55 -2.99 0.62 14.63
C MET A 55 -3.03 -0.79 15.23
N PRO A 56 -2.65 -1.83 14.47
CA PRO A 56 -2.53 -3.17 15.03
C PRO A 56 -1.29 -3.26 15.92
N THR A 57 -1.20 -4.34 16.70
CA THR A 57 0.06 -4.68 17.34
C THR A 57 1.05 -5.14 16.28
N LEU A 58 2.16 -4.41 16.15
CA LEU A 58 3.23 -4.71 15.21
C LEU A 58 4.36 -5.46 15.95
N PRO A 59 4.99 -6.48 15.32
CA PRO A 59 6.28 -7.03 15.77
C PRO A 59 7.34 -5.95 16.08
N SER A 60 8.41 -6.26 16.80
CA SER A 60 9.44 -5.27 17.18
C SER A 60 10.37 -4.83 16.03
N GLU A 61 10.29 -5.48 14.86
CA GLU A 61 11.27 -5.37 13.76
C GLU A 61 10.94 -4.32 12.68
N PHE A 62 10.30 -3.21 13.02
CA PHE A 62 9.94 -2.19 12.02
C PHE A 62 10.99 -1.10 11.87
N LYS A 63 11.20 -0.68 10.62
CA LYS A 63 11.94 0.55 10.31
C LYS A 63 11.16 1.76 10.84
N ASN A 64 11.88 2.78 11.31
CA ASN A 64 11.31 4.02 11.82
C ASN A 64 10.79 4.96 10.70
N ASN A 65 10.17 4.40 9.66
CA ASN A 65 9.64 5.08 8.49
C ASN A 65 8.10 5.06 8.40
N LEU A 66 7.44 4.46 9.40
CA LEU A 66 5.99 4.38 9.51
C LEU A 66 5.39 5.67 10.08
N VAL A 67 4.28 6.10 9.49
CA VAL A 67 3.48 7.25 9.91
C VAL A 67 2.02 6.80 9.93
N SER A 68 1.34 6.96 11.05
CA SER A 68 -0.09 6.68 11.15
C SER A 68 -0.90 7.97 11.05
N VAL A 69 -2.05 7.90 10.36
CA VAL A 69 -3.02 8.98 10.23
C VAL A 69 -4.38 8.39 10.56
N TYR A 70 -4.97 8.85 11.66
CA TYR A 70 -6.22 8.29 12.15
C TYR A 70 -7.43 8.82 11.36
N VAL A 71 -8.19 7.93 10.72
CA VAL A 71 -9.34 8.28 9.88
C VAL A 71 -10.30 7.10 9.73
N ASP A 72 -11.60 7.38 9.64
CA ASP A 72 -12.65 6.41 9.36
C ASP A 72 -12.94 6.33 7.85
N LEU A 73 -12.19 5.49 7.14
CA LEU A 73 -12.36 5.32 5.69
C LEU A 73 -13.69 4.65 5.29
N PHE A 74 -14.34 3.93 6.21
CA PHE A 74 -15.64 3.30 5.95
C PHE A 74 -16.75 4.34 5.79
N ASN A 75 -16.64 5.47 6.49
CA ASN A 75 -17.65 6.53 6.48
C ASN A 75 -17.26 7.73 5.59
N SER A 76 -16.07 8.31 5.78
CA SER A 76 -15.61 9.50 5.05
C SER A 76 -14.18 9.90 5.44
N PRO A 77 -13.37 10.48 4.52
CA PRO A 77 -13.65 10.73 3.10
C PRO A 77 -13.30 9.55 2.20
N GLU A 78 -13.78 9.57 0.96
CA GLU A 78 -13.34 8.62 -0.07
C GLU A 78 -11.80 8.64 -0.24
N VAL A 79 -11.21 7.47 -0.44
CA VAL A 79 -9.76 7.31 -0.67
C VAL A 79 -9.27 8.17 -1.85
N SER A 80 -10.08 8.31 -2.90
CA SER A 80 -9.81 9.15 -4.07
C SER A 80 -9.51 10.62 -3.69
N VAL A 81 -10.23 11.16 -2.70
CA VAL A 81 -10.06 12.54 -2.20
C VAL A 81 -8.71 12.69 -1.50
N ILE A 82 -8.31 11.68 -0.72
CA ILE A 82 -7.02 11.66 -0.03
C ILE A 82 -5.88 11.58 -1.05
N ILE A 83 -5.96 10.64 -2.00
CA ILE A 83 -4.94 10.45 -3.05
C ILE A 83 -4.78 11.73 -3.88
N ASN A 84 -5.88 12.35 -4.32
CA ASN A 84 -5.84 13.59 -5.10
C ASN A 84 -5.11 14.72 -4.35
N LYS A 85 -5.34 14.83 -3.04
CA LYS A 85 -4.65 15.82 -2.21
C LYS A 85 -3.17 15.48 -2.02
N ILE A 86 -2.83 14.20 -1.87
CA ILE A 86 -1.45 13.74 -1.77
C ILE A 86 -0.70 13.98 -3.08
N ASN A 87 -1.30 13.72 -4.25
CA ASN A 87 -0.68 13.96 -5.56
C ASN A 87 -0.22 15.41 -5.74
N ILE A 88 -0.97 16.38 -5.21
CA ILE A 88 -0.57 17.79 -5.22
C ILE A 88 0.66 18.03 -4.31
N LEU A 89 0.71 17.37 -3.15
CA LEU A 89 1.74 17.58 -2.13
C LEU A 89 3.03 16.78 -2.37
N ALA A 90 2.92 15.62 -3.01
CA ALA A 90 4.00 14.68 -3.31
C ALA A 90 4.50 14.85 -4.76
N SER A 91 4.41 16.05 -5.32
CA SER A 91 4.84 16.32 -6.69
C SER A 91 6.27 15.84 -6.93
N SER A 92 6.47 15.17 -8.07
CA SER A 92 7.75 14.56 -8.47
C SER A 92 8.25 13.44 -7.55
N GLN A 93 7.39 12.86 -6.70
CA GLN A 93 7.70 11.67 -5.91
C GLN A 93 7.00 10.43 -6.47
N TRP A 94 7.65 9.28 -6.35
CA TRP A 94 7.00 7.99 -6.57
C TRP A 94 6.07 7.67 -5.41
N VAL A 95 4.79 7.46 -5.73
CA VAL A 95 3.73 7.11 -4.78
C VAL A 95 3.12 5.78 -5.20
N TYR A 96 3.10 4.84 -4.26
CA TYR A 96 2.35 3.60 -4.34
C TYR A 96 1.19 3.67 -3.34
N PHE A 97 0.04 3.10 -3.68
CA PHE A 97 -1.05 2.95 -2.73
C PHE A 97 -1.68 1.56 -2.81
N CYS A 98 -2.23 1.11 -1.70
CA CYS A 98 -2.97 -0.14 -1.58
C CYS A 98 -3.96 -0.08 -0.41
N TYR A 99 -4.82 -1.08 -0.34
CA TYR A 99 -5.66 -1.36 0.82
C TYR A 99 -4.98 -2.36 1.77
N ASN A 100 -5.50 -2.53 2.99
CA ASN A 100 -5.10 -3.67 3.82
C ASN A 100 -5.43 -5.00 3.12
N ALA A 101 -4.60 -6.02 3.31
CA ALA A 101 -4.61 -7.31 2.61
C ALA A 101 -4.11 -7.29 1.13
N GLU A 102 -3.74 -6.14 0.57
CA GLU A 102 -3.08 -6.07 -0.73
C GLU A 102 -1.55 -6.09 -0.56
N TYR A 103 -0.83 -6.86 -1.37
CA TYR A 103 0.61 -7.07 -1.24
C TYR A 103 1.34 -6.76 -2.55
N LEU A 104 2.26 -5.79 -2.54
CA LEU A 104 3.05 -5.45 -3.73
C LEU A 104 4.12 -6.50 -4.03
N PHE A 105 4.08 -7.09 -5.22
CA PHE A 105 5.15 -7.93 -5.76
C PHE A 105 5.72 -7.30 -7.03
N PHE A 106 7.04 -7.41 -7.19
CA PHE A 106 7.75 -7.00 -8.40
C PHE A 106 8.96 -7.92 -8.62
N PRO A 107 9.51 -8.00 -9.84
CA PRO A 107 10.62 -8.90 -10.13
C PRO A 107 11.78 -8.73 -9.14
N PHE A 108 12.20 -9.84 -8.54
CA PHE A 108 13.31 -9.91 -7.58
C PHE A 108 13.07 -9.15 -6.26
N CYS A 109 11.81 -8.89 -5.84
CA CYS A 109 11.49 -8.18 -4.60
C CYS A 109 12.00 -8.86 -3.31
N GLU A 110 12.43 -10.12 -3.40
CA GLU A 110 13.09 -10.86 -2.31
C GLU A 110 14.52 -10.37 -2.05
N THR A 111 15.16 -9.77 -3.06
CA THR A 111 16.57 -9.34 -3.02
C THR A 111 16.78 -7.88 -3.41
N ARG A 112 15.75 -7.22 -3.95
CA ARG A 112 15.78 -5.83 -4.42
C ARG A 112 14.68 -5.02 -3.76
N SER A 113 15.00 -3.76 -3.47
CA SER A 113 14.07 -2.79 -2.92
C SER A 113 13.26 -2.07 -4.01
N VAL A 114 12.12 -1.50 -3.61
CA VAL A 114 11.32 -0.59 -4.46
C VAL A 114 12.15 0.62 -4.89
N ALA A 115 13.05 1.11 -4.06
CA ALA A 115 13.95 2.21 -4.44
C ALA A 115 14.85 1.84 -5.63
N GLU A 116 15.38 0.60 -5.67
CA GLU A 116 16.18 0.11 -6.80
C GLU A 116 15.32 -0.05 -8.07
N LEU A 117 14.12 -0.62 -7.93
CA LEU A 117 13.14 -0.73 -9.03
C LEU A 117 12.85 0.64 -9.66
N LEU A 118 12.61 1.65 -8.82
CA LEU A 118 12.22 2.99 -9.26
C LEU A 118 13.38 3.82 -9.80
N ASN A 119 14.61 3.59 -9.32
CA ASN A 119 15.79 4.19 -9.92
C ASN A 119 15.93 3.76 -11.39
N PHE A 120 15.76 2.47 -11.67
CA PHE A 120 15.77 1.96 -13.05
C PHE A 120 14.65 2.59 -13.90
N HIS A 121 13.42 2.67 -13.38
CA HIS A 121 12.30 3.27 -14.13
C HIS A 121 12.46 4.78 -14.37
N SER A 122 13.09 5.48 -13.43
CA SER A 122 13.38 6.92 -13.56
C SER A 122 14.43 7.18 -14.63
N GLU A 123 15.43 6.31 -14.77
CA GLU A 123 16.43 6.37 -15.86
C GLU A 123 15.77 6.19 -17.24
N GLU A 124 14.74 5.35 -17.33
CA GLU A 124 13.94 5.17 -18.54
C GLU A 124 12.89 6.29 -18.76
N ARG A 125 12.93 7.36 -17.94
CA ARG A 125 12.04 8.53 -18.02
C ARG A 125 10.54 8.19 -17.97
N ARG A 126 10.18 7.13 -17.25
CA ARG A 126 8.77 6.80 -16.98
C ARG A 126 8.27 7.59 -15.77
N GLU A 127 7.08 8.16 -15.89
CA GLU A 127 6.43 8.92 -14.81
C GLU A 127 5.42 8.07 -14.02
N ALA A 128 5.10 6.87 -14.51
CA ALA A 128 4.17 5.93 -13.89
C ALA A 128 4.52 4.48 -14.25
N MET A 129 4.02 3.54 -13.44
CA MET A 129 4.08 2.10 -13.69
C MET A 129 2.67 1.52 -13.60
N LEU A 130 2.31 0.69 -14.58
CA LEU A 130 1.08 -0.08 -14.51
C LEU A 130 1.28 -1.25 -13.56
N THR A 131 0.39 -1.38 -12.58
CA THR A 131 0.27 -2.53 -11.69
C THR A 131 -1.05 -3.24 -11.95
N PHE A 132 -1.06 -4.55 -11.68
CA PHE A 132 -2.25 -5.38 -11.72
C PHE A 132 -2.53 -5.89 -10.30
N VAL A 133 -3.78 -5.85 -9.90
CA VAL A 133 -4.25 -6.46 -8.65
C VAL A 133 -4.89 -7.79 -9.02
N VAL A 134 -4.52 -8.84 -8.30
CA VAL A 134 -4.98 -10.21 -8.50
C VAL A 134 -5.54 -10.66 -7.15
N ASP A 135 -6.82 -11.03 -7.11
CA ASP A 135 -7.43 -11.54 -5.90
C ASP A 135 -6.93 -12.95 -5.61
N LEU A 136 -6.57 -13.17 -4.35
CA LEU A 136 -6.19 -14.48 -3.83
C LEU A 136 -7.29 -14.94 -2.89
N TYR A 137 -7.65 -16.21 -3.04
CA TYR A 137 -8.71 -16.84 -2.29
C TYR A 137 -8.12 -17.87 -1.35
N THR A 138 -8.91 -18.29 -0.37
CA THR A 138 -8.58 -19.43 0.45
C THR A 138 -9.33 -20.66 -0.03
N LYS A 139 -8.82 -21.84 0.33
CA LYS A 139 -9.42 -23.11 -0.08
C LYS A 139 -10.84 -23.30 0.47
N ASP A 140 -11.04 -22.88 1.72
CA ASP A 140 -12.25 -23.14 2.48
C ASP A 140 -12.83 -21.83 3.03
N PHE A 141 -13.92 -21.37 2.42
CA PHE A 141 -14.64 -20.18 2.82
C PHE A 141 -15.56 -20.39 4.03
N THR A 142 -15.72 -21.63 4.51
CA THR A 142 -16.58 -21.94 5.66
C THR A 142 -15.90 -21.64 7.00
N ASN A 143 -14.57 -21.62 7.02
CA ASN A 143 -13.78 -21.20 8.17
C ASN A 143 -13.45 -19.70 8.06
N THR A 144 -14.15 -18.87 8.82
CA THR A 144 -13.94 -17.42 8.82
C THR A 144 -12.54 -17.02 9.27
N ALA A 145 -11.84 -17.84 10.06
CA ALA A 145 -10.45 -17.60 10.45
C ALA A 145 -9.46 -17.84 9.30
N GLU A 146 -9.87 -18.57 8.26
CA GLU A 146 -9.12 -18.80 7.04
C GLU A 146 -9.78 -18.10 5.85
N ALA A 147 -10.58 -17.04 6.07
CA ALA A 147 -11.17 -16.29 4.96
C ALA A 147 -10.10 -15.54 4.14
N THR A 148 -8.91 -15.34 4.70
CA THR A 148 -7.70 -14.84 4.02
C THR A 148 -6.49 -15.69 4.46
N SER A 149 -5.59 -16.00 3.54
CA SER A 149 -4.38 -16.79 3.86
C SER A 149 -3.26 -16.49 2.87
N THR A 150 -2.12 -16.02 3.38
CA THR A 150 -0.90 -15.77 2.59
C THR A 150 -0.10 -17.07 2.35
N ASP A 151 -0.17 -18.03 3.28
CA ASP A 151 0.51 -19.33 3.16
C ASP A 151 -0.24 -20.32 2.26
N ASN A 152 -1.57 -20.24 2.23
CA ASN A 152 -2.44 -21.13 1.45
C ASN A 152 -3.33 -20.34 0.50
N ALA A 153 -2.72 -19.46 -0.30
CA ALA A 153 -3.40 -18.70 -1.33
C ALA A 153 -3.74 -19.56 -2.56
N TYR A 154 -4.99 -19.45 -3.02
CA TYR A 154 -5.53 -20.09 -4.21
C TYR A 154 -5.92 -19.03 -5.24
N LEU A 155 -5.80 -19.39 -6.52
CA LEU A 155 -6.34 -18.62 -7.63
C LEU A 155 -7.67 -19.25 -8.06
N ASP A 156 -8.63 -18.41 -8.45
CA ASP A 156 -9.86 -18.90 -9.08
C ASP A 156 -9.54 -19.58 -10.43
N GLU A 157 -10.19 -20.72 -10.67
CA GLU A 157 -10.13 -21.47 -11.92
C GLU A 157 -10.70 -20.69 -13.11
N ALA A 158 -11.66 -19.77 -12.86
CA ALA A 158 -12.25 -18.91 -13.90
C ALA A 158 -11.23 -18.00 -14.59
N GLY A 159 -10.03 -17.86 -14.01
CA GLY A 159 -8.90 -17.14 -14.60
C GLY A 159 -9.07 -15.63 -14.56
N TYR A 160 -7.94 -14.93 -14.50
CA TYR A 160 -7.91 -13.49 -14.64
C TYR A 160 -7.95 -13.11 -16.10
N PHE A 161 -9.07 -12.50 -16.53
CA PHE A 161 -9.16 -11.88 -17.84
C PHE A 161 -8.34 -10.59 -17.84
N ALA A 162 -7.03 -10.71 -18.02
CA ALA A 162 -6.22 -9.58 -18.50
C ALA A 162 -6.69 -9.27 -19.92
N MET A 163 -7.72 -8.43 -20.06
CA MET A 163 -8.14 -7.96 -21.37
C MET A 163 -6.95 -7.23 -22.01
N ALA A 164 -6.52 -7.71 -23.17
CA ALA A 164 -5.47 -7.06 -23.93
C ALA A 164 -5.90 -5.61 -24.20
N ARG A 165 -5.04 -4.64 -23.88
CA ARG A 165 -5.27 -3.26 -24.34
C ARG A 165 -5.07 -3.25 -25.85
N SER A 166 -6.15 -2.98 -26.58
CA SER A 166 -6.14 -2.89 -28.04
C SER A 166 -5.36 -1.68 -28.56
N ASP A 167 -5.10 -0.69 -27.69
CA ASP A 167 -4.49 0.59 -28.06
C ASP A 167 -3.21 0.88 -27.24
N PRO A 168 -2.23 1.61 -27.83
CA PRO A 168 -0.98 2.03 -27.18
C PRO A 168 -1.16 2.93 -25.95
#